data_AF-A0A7V4T671-F1
#
_entry.id   AF-A0A7V4T671-F1
#
_cell.length_a   1.000
_cell.length_b   1.000
_cell.length_c   1.000
_cell.angle_alpha   90.00
_cell.angle_beta   90.00
_cell.angle_gamma   90.00
#
_symmetry.space_group_name_H-M   'P 1'
#
loop_
_entity.id
_entity.type
_entity.pdbx_description
1 polymer ?
#
loop_
_entity_poly.entity_id
_entity_poly.type
_entity_poly.pdbx_seq_one_letter_code
_entity_poly.pdbx_strand_id
1 'polypeptide(L)'
;IVGLGESYWQSVLQHPDLSLPILHETLLSGKNLEGHSAGASLNKLNAYIAAGISSCHEPIKADEVLERLRLGLYVMIREGSIRRDLKEISKIKDFGVDFRRLVLVSDGVEPEDLLKKGYMEFIVQKAIDCGFDPVTAIQMATLNVADHFSLDGVIGGIAPGRYADLLIIPDERTIQAQYVISNGQVVAQNGNLVKQPRRHTFSKQSTTSIHLNRKLNASDFAVIIQKAAEKIEVRIINMVTDLVTSELRMTVPVIGGKIRQDVSCDIIKIAAIDRTNNPGKIFTGLIKGFCLKKGAFACSASWDTTDIIVIGANDADMALAVNRIFDLQGGAVVSVHGKIEAEFPMPVFGILSDLPMKQIAEKIEHIKNKLSEFGVPFPDPLLSLITLTGAAIPFLRICEEGLVNLKNGKTVGIIPG
;
A
#
# COMPACT_ATOMS: atom_id res chain seq x y z
N ILE A 1 -12.10 9.57 15.24
CA ILE A 1 -10.73 9.88 14.78
C ILE A 1 -9.87 10.01 16.03
N VAL A 2 -8.89 9.11 16.20
CA VAL A 2 -8.05 9.01 17.42
C VAL A 2 -6.63 9.59 17.22
N GLY A 3 -6.26 9.87 15.97
CA GLY A 3 -4.93 10.31 15.59
C GLY A 3 -4.88 10.76 14.13
N LEU A 4 -3.75 11.31 13.74
CA LEU A 4 -3.33 11.44 12.34
C LEU A 4 -2.70 10.12 11.90
N GLY A 5 -3.05 9.65 10.71
CA GLY A 5 -2.45 8.45 10.10
C GLY A 5 -0.95 8.61 9.86
N GLU A 6 -0.30 7.54 9.37
CA GLU A 6 1.15 7.50 9.22
C GLU A 6 1.69 8.70 8.41
N SER A 7 2.61 9.45 8.99
CA SER A 7 3.36 10.47 8.24
C SER A 7 4.70 9.94 7.78
N TYR A 8 5.08 10.22 6.53
CA TYR A 8 6.39 9.86 6.00
C TYR A 8 7.47 10.82 6.51
N TRP A 9 8.53 10.28 7.14
CA TRP A 9 9.62 11.12 7.67
C TRP A 9 10.25 12.01 6.61
N GLN A 10 10.31 11.54 5.35
CA GLN A 10 10.82 12.31 4.22
C GLN A 10 10.00 13.58 4.03
N SER A 11 8.67 13.46 3.97
CA SER A 11 7.76 14.60 3.77
C SER A 11 7.86 15.59 4.92
N VAL A 12 7.88 15.11 6.16
CA VAL A 12 8.00 15.97 7.35
C VAL A 12 9.30 16.78 7.34
N LEU A 13 10.42 16.18 6.96
CA LEU A 13 11.71 16.87 6.96
C LEU A 13 11.99 17.68 5.68
N GLN A 14 11.39 17.32 4.54
CA GLN A 14 11.57 18.04 3.26
C GLN A 14 10.58 19.20 3.09
N HIS A 15 9.38 19.06 3.65
CA HIS A 15 8.29 20.03 3.56
C HIS A 15 7.72 20.35 4.95
N PRO A 16 8.54 20.86 5.88
CA PRO A 16 8.10 21.16 7.25
C PRO A 16 6.98 22.21 7.28
N ASP A 17 6.99 23.18 6.37
CA ASP A 17 5.96 24.24 6.31
C ASP A 17 4.56 23.69 5.98
N LEU A 18 4.48 22.54 5.31
CA LEU A 18 3.21 21.84 5.03
C LEU A 18 2.86 20.87 6.16
N SER A 19 3.84 20.12 6.66
CA SER A 19 3.60 19.02 7.60
C SER A 19 3.41 19.50 9.03
N LEU A 20 4.30 20.38 9.53
CA LEU A 20 4.32 20.77 10.94
C LEU A 20 3.03 21.44 11.42
N PRO A 21 2.33 22.30 10.63
CA PRO A 21 1.04 22.85 11.05
C PRO A 21 -0.01 21.75 11.31
N ILE A 22 -0.07 20.72 10.45
CA ILE A 22 -1.02 19.60 10.60
C ILE A 22 -0.67 18.77 11.85
N LEU A 23 0.62 18.50 12.06
CA LEU A 23 1.09 17.78 13.25
C LEU A 23 0.75 18.57 14.53
N HIS A 24 1.02 19.87 14.53
CA HIS A 24 0.74 20.76 15.65
C HIS A 24 -0.75 20.81 16.01
N GLU A 25 -1.63 21.01 15.03
CA GLU A 25 -3.09 21.01 15.27
C GLU A 25 -3.61 19.66 15.79
N THR A 26 -2.99 18.56 15.37
CA THR A 26 -3.34 17.22 15.86
C THR A 26 -2.98 17.08 17.35
N LEU A 27 -1.79 17.54 17.74
CA LEU A 27 -1.35 17.53 19.14
C LEU A 27 -2.20 18.46 20.01
N LEU A 28 -2.55 19.66 19.52
CA LEU A 28 -3.47 20.58 20.23
C LEU A 28 -4.86 19.96 20.43
N SER A 29 -5.27 19.07 19.53
CA SER A 29 -6.52 18.31 19.66
C SER A 29 -6.43 17.13 20.63
N GLY A 30 -5.28 16.92 21.29
CA GLY A 30 -5.05 15.79 22.20
C GLY A 30 -5.04 14.44 21.49
N LYS A 31 -4.64 14.39 20.22
CA LYS A 31 -4.63 13.18 19.39
C LYS A 31 -3.21 12.74 19.05
N ASN A 32 -3.06 11.46 18.70
CA ASN A 32 -1.77 10.89 18.37
C ASN A 32 -1.30 11.21 16.96
N LEU A 33 0.01 11.15 16.79
CA LEU A 33 0.69 11.21 15.50
C LEU A 33 1.35 9.86 15.21
N GLU A 34 0.83 9.15 14.20
CA GLU A 34 1.39 7.87 13.76
C GLU A 34 2.52 8.08 12.75
N GLY A 35 3.50 7.17 12.73
CA GLY A 35 4.72 7.38 11.96
C GLY A 35 5.15 6.28 10.99
N HIS A 36 5.78 6.71 9.90
CA HIS A 36 6.44 5.86 8.92
C HIS A 36 7.92 6.25 8.80
N SER A 37 8.81 5.44 9.40
CA SER A 37 10.24 5.77 9.52
C SER A 37 11.17 4.89 8.66
N ALA A 38 10.64 4.31 7.57
CA ALA A 38 11.39 3.42 6.68
C ALA A 38 12.68 4.07 6.17
N GLY A 39 13.82 3.41 6.40
CA GLY A 39 15.13 3.87 5.92
C GLY A 39 15.64 5.19 6.54
N ALA A 40 15.00 5.71 7.59
CA ALA A 40 15.53 6.85 8.33
C ALA A 40 16.80 6.46 9.09
N SER A 41 17.87 7.25 8.97
CA SER A 41 19.03 7.12 9.86
C SER A 41 18.68 7.62 11.26
N LEU A 42 19.44 7.20 12.28
CA LEU A 42 19.17 7.59 13.67
C LEU A 42 19.04 9.11 13.87
N ASN A 43 19.89 9.93 13.24
CA ASN A 43 19.79 11.39 13.35
C ASN A 43 18.48 11.93 12.75
N LYS A 44 18.04 11.37 11.61
CA LYS A 44 16.78 11.76 10.96
C LYS A 44 15.59 11.26 11.76
N LEU A 45 15.69 10.06 12.34
CA LEU A 45 14.68 9.49 13.22
C LEU A 45 14.46 10.38 14.45
N ASN A 46 15.54 10.83 15.11
CA ASN A 46 15.44 11.77 16.24
C ASN A 46 14.75 13.08 15.84
N ALA A 47 15.14 13.69 14.72
CA ALA A 47 14.51 14.92 14.24
C ALA A 47 13.02 14.73 13.91
N TYR A 48 12.67 13.59 13.32
CA TYR A 48 11.30 13.23 12.99
C TYR A 48 10.43 13.01 14.24
N ILE A 49 10.95 12.29 15.23
CA ILE A 49 10.24 12.05 16.51
C ILE A 49 10.08 13.34 17.30
N ALA A 50 11.04 14.26 17.24
CA ALA A 50 10.94 15.57 17.89
C ALA A 50 9.75 16.42 17.41
N ALA A 51 9.15 16.09 16.25
CA ALA A 51 7.92 16.71 15.77
C ALA A 51 6.64 16.19 16.47
N GLY A 52 6.77 15.25 17.41
CA GLY A 52 5.66 14.69 18.20
C GLY A 52 5.16 13.32 17.72
N ILE A 53 5.85 12.70 16.77
CA ILE A 53 5.51 11.35 16.28
C ILE A 53 5.65 10.33 17.42
N SER A 54 4.66 9.46 17.55
CA SER A 54 4.49 8.61 18.72
C SER A 54 4.59 7.12 18.41
N SER A 55 4.54 6.71 17.14
CA SER A 55 4.63 5.32 16.73
C SER A 55 5.47 5.09 15.48
N CYS A 56 5.81 3.82 15.23
CA CYS A 56 6.39 3.37 13.96
C CYS A 56 6.13 1.88 13.72
N HIS A 57 5.73 1.53 12.49
CA HIS A 57 5.59 0.13 12.04
C HIS A 57 6.69 -0.34 11.09
N GLU A 58 7.66 0.52 10.78
CA GLU A 58 8.73 0.24 9.82
C GLU A 58 10.00 -0.51 10.29
N PRO A 59 10.29 -0.75 11.60
CA PRO A 59 11.43 -1.60 11.94
C PRO A 59 11.16 -3.04 11.51
N ILE A 60 12.16 -3.72 10.94
CA ILE A 60 12.04 -5.10 10.45
C ILE A 60 12.90 -6.10 11.23
N LYS A 61 13.67 -5.62 12.21
CA LYS A 61 14.57 -6.42 13.06
C LYS A 61 14.48 -5.99 14.52
N ALA A 62 14.82 -6.91 15.42
CA ALA A 62 14.75 -6.67 16.87
C ALA A 62 15.63 -5.50 17.36
N ASP A 63 16.80 -5.27 16.76
CA ASP A 63 17.68 -4.13 17.07
C ASP A 63 17.04 -2.79 16.66
N GLU A 64 16.39 -2.74 15.50
CA GLU A 64 15.66 -1.55 15.04
C GLU A 64 14.42 -1.26 15.92
N VAL A 65 13.76 -2.32 16.42
CA VAL A 65 12.68 -2.20 17.41
C VAL A 65 13.22 -1.63 18.72
N LEU A 66 14.33 -2.17 19.22
CA LEU A 66 14.96 -1.69 20.45
C LEU A 66 15.36 -0.21 20.36
N GLU A 67 15.90 0.22 19.21
CA GLU A 67 16.22 1.63 18.95
C GLU A 67 14.98 2.52 19.12
N ARG A 68 13.85 2.16 18.52
CA ARG A 68 12.61 2.94 18.59
C ARG A 68 11.99 2.93 19.99
N LEU A 69 12.04 1.81 20.69
CA LEU A 69 11.62 1.72 22.09
C LEU A 69 12.43 2.65 22.99
N ARG A 70 13.76 2.75 22.79
CA ARG A 70 14.63 3.68 23.52
C ARG A 70 14.32 5.15 23.25
N LEU A 71 13.81 5.45 22.05
CA LEU A 71 13.32 6.78 21.68
C LEU A 71 11.89 7.04 22.18
N GLY A 72 11.29 6.09 22.88
CA GLY A 72 9.95 6.21 23.43
C GLY A 72 8.83 6.01 22.42
N LEU A 73 9.07 5.40 21.27
CA LEU A 73 7.99 5.10 20.33
C LEU A 73 7.20 3.86 20.74
N TYR A 74 5.92 3.86 20.40
CA TYR A 74 5.18 2.62 20.18
C TYR A 74 5.68 1.95 18.90
N VAL A 75 6.06 0.68 19.01
CA VAL A 75 6.50 -0.10 17.86
C VAL A 75 5.40 -1.05 17.45
N MET A 76 4.89 -0.84 16.25
CA MET A 76 3.82 -1.61 15.64
C MET A 76 4.41 -2.73 14.77
N ILE A 77 4.51 -3.93 15.33
CA ILE A 77 5.10 -5.09 14.68
C ILE A 77 4.14 -5.61 13.61
N ARG A 78 4.59 -5.58 12.35
CA ARG A 78 3.80 -5.98 11.20
C ARG A 78 3.84 -7.48 10.92
N GLU A 79 2.66 -8.02 10.68
CA GLU A 79 2.49 -9.37 10.16
C GLU A 79 1.29 -9.42 9.19
N GLY A 80 1.47 -8.86 8.00
CA GLY A 80 0.49 -8.86 6.91
C GLY A 80 0.95 -9.68 5.70
N SER A 81 0.28 -9.47 4.57
CA SER A 81 0.66 -10.09 3.29
C SER A 81 1.86 -9.40 2.66
N ILE A 82 1.93 -8.07 2.81
CA ILE A 82 3.00 -7.24 2.23
C ILE A 82 4.32 -7.41 3.01
N ARG A 83 4.25 -7.52 4.35
CA ARG A 83 5.40 -7.66 5.24
C ARG A 83 5.13 -8.66 6.35
N ARG A 84 6.12 -9.49 6.68
CA ARG A 84 6.01 -10.58 7.68
C ARG A 84 7.20 -10.53 8.64
N ASP A 85 7.27 -9.47 9.42
CA ASP A 85 8.47 -9.11 10.19
C ASP A 85 8.50 -9.75 11.59
N LEU A 86 7.35 -10.25 12.07
CA LEU A 86 7.17 -10.73 13.46
C LEU A 86 8.19 -11.80 13.88
N LYS A 87 8.56 -12.72 12.98
CA LYS A 87 9.53 -13.78 13.29
C LYS A 87 10.93 -13.25 13.58
N GLU A 88 11.36 -12.24 12.82
CA GLU A 88 12.69 -11.64 13.04
C GLU A 88 12.66 -10.70 14.24
N ILE A 89 11.56 -9.98 14.44
CA ILE A 89 11.37 -9.08 15.56
C ILE A 89 11.20 -9.84 16.89
N SER A 90 10.63 -11.04 16.90
CA SER A 90 10.38 -11.81 18.13
C SER A 90 11.64 -12.12 18.92
N LYS A 91 12.83 -12.00 18.32
CA LYS A 91 14.14 -12.06 19.00
C LYS A 91 14.29 -11.00 20.11
N ILE A 92 13.50 -9.91 20.07
CA ILE A 92 13.45 -8.88 21.11
C ILE A 92 13.11 -9.44 22.49
N LYS A 93 12.44 -10.60 22.55
CA LYS A 93 12.06 -11.26 23.80
C LYS A 93 13.26 -11.58 24.71
N ASP A 94 14.42 -11.80 24.10
CA ASP A 94 15.65 -12.19 24.80
C ASP A 94 16.46 -10.97 25.28
N PHE A 95 16.00 -9.74 25.00
CA PHE A 95 16.75 -8.51 25.29
C PHE A 95 16.47 -7.93 26.68
N GLY A 96 15.54 -8.52 27.44
CA GLY A 96 15.21 -8.07 28.80
C GLY A 96 14.57 -6.67 28.85
N VAL A 97 13.76 -6.33 27.84
CA VAL A 97 13.06 -5.04 27.75
C VAL A 97 11.57 -5.18 28.02
N ASP A 98 10.95 -4.07 28.39
CA ASP A 98 9.50 -4.01 28.61
C ASP A 98 8.73 -3.93 27.29
N PHE A 99 7.69 -4.75 27.14
CA PHE A 99 6.88 -4.86 25.92
C PHE A 99 5.62 -3.99 25.92
N ARG A 100 5.40 -3.13 26.93
CA ARG A 100 4.21 -2.25 27.02
C ARG A 100 4.02 -1.32 25.81
N ARG A 101 5.09 -1.04 25.06
CA ARG A 101 5.07 -0.22 23.83
C ARG A 101 5.19 -1.04 22.55
N LEU A 102 5.10 -2.37 22.65
CA LEU A 102 4.96 -3.22 21.47
C LEU A 102 3.49 -3.43 21.17
N VAL A 103 3.13 -3.26 19.91
CA VAL A 103 1.79 -3.46 19.38
C VAL A 103 1.87 -4.41 18.19
N LEU A 104 0.87 -5.28 18.02
CA LEU A 104 0.74 -6.12 16.82
C LEU A 104 -0.18 -5.43 15.81
N VAL A 105 0.24 -5.36 14.55
CA VAL A 105 -0.56 -4.82 13.45
C VAL A 105 -0.45 -5.68 12.19
N SER A 106 -1.43 -5.59 11.32
CA SER A 106 -1.38 -6.25 10.01
C SER A 106 -0.70 -5.41 8.93
N ASP A 107 -0.78 -4.08 9.03
CA ASP A 107 -0.56 -3.19 7.88
C ASP A 107 -1.47 -3.65 6.72
N GLY A 108 -0.95 -3.99 5.55
CA GLY A 108 -1.71 -4.56 4.43
C GLY A 108 -1.89 -6.09 4.48
N VAL A 109 -3.15 -6.56 4.35
CA VAL A 109 -3.51 -7.97 4.18
C VAL A 109 -4.21 -8.18 2.84
N GLU A 110 -3.76 -9.16 2.07
CA GLU A 110 -4.40 -9.56 0.83
C GLU A 110 -5.70 -10.33 1.11
N PRO A 111 -6.74 -10.17 0.27
CA PRO A 111 -8.01 -10.88 0.43
C PRO A 111 -7.89 -12.41 0.56
N GLU A 112 -6.96 -13.03 -0.17
CA GLU A 112 -6.74 -14.47 -0.09
C GLU A 112 -6.13 -14.89 1.26
N ASP A 113 -5.13 -14.15 1.73
CA ASP A 113 -4.49 -14.38 3.03
C ASP A 113 -5.50 -14.18 4.18
N LEU A 114 -6.34 -13.14 4.10
CA LEU A 114 -7.41 -12.91 5.07
C LEU A 114 -8.37 -14.09 5.16
N LEU A 115 -8.77 -14.67 4.02
CA LEU A 115 -9.68 -15.81 3.97
C LEU A 115 -9.03 -17.11 4.47
N LYS A 116 -7.74 -17.31 4.20
CA LYS A 116 -7.03 -18.56 4.53
C LYS A 116 -6.48 -18.59 5.94
N LYS A 117 -5.98 -17.46 6.44
CA LYS A 117 -5.24 -17.36 7.69
C LYS A 117 -6.05 -16.70 8.79
N GLY A 118 -6.94 -15.77 8.43
CA GLY A 118 -7.60 -14.88 9.37
C GLY A 118 -6.96 -13.50 9.43
N TYR A 119 -7.26 -12.75 10.48
CA TYR A 119 -6.81 -11.37 10.67
C TYR A 119 -5.89 -11.23 11.90
N MET A 120 -6.29 -10.50 12.93
CA MET A 120 -5.48 -10.28 14.13
C MET A 120 -5.26 -11.56 14.95
N GLU A 121 -6.22 -12.49 14.94
CA GLU A 121 -6.10 -13.79 15.62
C GLU A 121 -4.93 -14.61 15.08
N PHE A 122 -4.67 -14.54 13.78
CA PHE A 122 -3.51 -15.17 13.16
C PHE A 122 -2.20 -14.54 13.66
N ILE A 123 -2.16 -13.21 13.75
CA ILE A 123 -0.97 -12.46 14.16
C ILE A 123 -0.64 -12.74 15.63
N VAL A 124 -1.65 -12.73 16.51
CA VAL A 124 -1.46 -13.03 17.93
C VAL A 124 -1.03 -14.49 18.12
N GLN A 125 -1.68 -15.43 17.43
CA GLN A 125 -1.27 -16.84 17.47
C GLN A 125 0.19 -16.99 17.01
N LYS A 126 0.58 -16.33 15.91
CA LYS A 126 1.96 -16.36 15.42
C LYS A 126 2.95 -15.77 16.43
N ALA A 127 2.56 -14.73 17.17
CA ALA A 127 3.44 -14.16 18.21
C ALA A 127 3.70 -15.19 19.33
N ILE A 128 2.67 -15.92 19.74
CA ILE A 128 2.78 -17.02 20.71
C ILE A 128 3.67 -18.13 20.16
N ASP A 129 3.48 -18.54 18.90
CA ASP A 129 4.28 -19.56 18.24
C ASP A 129 5.75 -19.13 18.07
N CYS A 130 6.00 -17.83 17.93
CA CYS A 130 7.34 -17.25 17.94
C CYS A 130 7.96 -17.14 19.35
N GLY A 131 7.22 -17.55 20.38
CA GLY A 131 7.68 -17.70 21.76
C GLY A 131 7.49 -16.48 22.65
N PHE A 132 6.60 -15.54 22.29
CA PHE A 132 6.10 -14.59 23.28
C PHE A 132 5.25 -15.33 24.32
N ASP A 133 5.28 -14.85 25.57
CA ASP A 133 4.30 -15.26 26.57
C ASP A 133 2.88 -14.95 26.08
N PRO A 134 1.89 -15.87 26.23
CA PRO A 134 0.57 -15.64 25.66
C PRO A 134 -0.17 -14.43 26.20
N VAL A 135 -0.04 -14.13 27.50
CA VAL A 135 -0.67 -12.93 28.09
C VAL A 135 -0.04 -11.67 27.50
N THR A 136 1.28 -11.68 27.34
CA THR A 136 2.01 -10.58 26.68
C THR A 136 1.55 -10.39 25.23
N ALA A 137 1.43 -11.46 24.45
CA ALA A 137 0.97 -11.37 23.06
C ALA A 137 -0.46 -10.80 22.96
N ILE A 138 -1.35 -11.20 23.87
CA ILE A 138 -2.71 -10.64 23.97
C ILE A 138 -2.65 -9.15 24.34
N GLN A 139 -1.80 -8.76 25.30
CA GLN A 139 -1.62 -7.34 25.67
C GLN A 139 -1.16 -6.48 24.49
N MET A 140 -0.24 -6.98 23.66
CA MET A 140 0.24 -6.29 22.46
C MET A 140 -0.87 -6.05 21.41
N ALA A 141 -1.96 -6.81 21.44
CA ALA A 141 -3.12 -6.64 20.55
C ALA A 141 -4.32 -5.97 21.23
N THR A 142 -4.25 -5.68 22.53
CA THR A 142 -5.38 -5.16 23.31
C THR A 142 -4.97 -3.94 24.15
N LEU A 143 -4.42 -4.16 25.35
CA LEU A 143 -4.15 -3.11 26.31
C LEU A 143 -3.12 -2.10 25.81
N ASN A 144 -2.03 -2.56 25.18
CA ASN A 144 -0.98 -1.66 24.67
C ASN A 144 -1.52 -0.76 23.55
N VAL A 145 -2.46 -1.28 22.74
CA VAL A 145 -3.14 -0.53 21.67
C VAL A 145 -4.05 0.53 22.29
N ALA A 146 -4.83 0.14 23.30
CA ALA A 146 -5.72 1.05 23.98
C ALA A 146 -4.95 2.15 24.73
N ASP A 147 -3.85 1.82 25.39
CA ASP A 147 -2.97 2.78 26.07
C ASP A 147 -2.36 3.77 25.08
N HIS A 148 -1.82 3.28 23.95
CA HIS A 148 -1.29 4.14 22.89
C HIS A 148 -2.31 5.21 22.51
N PHE A 149 -3.55 4.82 22.18
CA PHE A 149 -4.60 5.74 21.76
C PHE A 149 -5.38 6.42 22.90
N SER A 150 -4.95 6.28 24.17
CA SER A 150 -5.66 6.81 25.34
C SER A 150 -7.13 6.35 25.45
N LEU A 151 -7.38 5.10 25.07
CA LEU A 151 -8.68 4.42 25.11
C LEU A 151 -8.73 3.29 26.15
N ASP A 152 -7.67 3.10 26.94
CA ASP A 152 -7.57 2.08 27.98
C ASP A 152 -8.63 2.25 29.07
N GLY A 153 -9.18 3.45 29.27
CA GLY A 153 -10.32 3.69 30.15
C GLY A 153 -11.64 3.05 29.68
N VAL A 154 -11.76 2.68 28.40
CA VAL A 154 -13.02 2.18 27.81
C VAL A 154 -12.88 0.83 27.09
N ILE A 155 -11.71 0.47 26.56
CA ILE A 155 -11.43 -0.79 25.85
C ILE A 155 -10.05 -1.35 26.21
N GLY A 156 -9.64 -2.46 25.57
CA GLY A 156 -8.31 -3.04 25.70
C GLY A 156 -8.05 -3.86 26.97
N GLY A 157 -9.05 -3.98 27.85
CA GLY A 157 -8.94 -4.83 29.05
C GLY A 157 -10.30 -5.08 29.71
N ILE A 158 -10.32 -6.05 30.62
CA ILE A 158 -11.54 -6.50 31.29
C ILE A 158 -11.59 -5.89 32.70
N ALA A 159 -12.43 -4.88 32.89
CA ALA A 159 -12.65 -4.22 34.17
C ALA A 159 -14.03 -3.56 34.25
N PRO A 160 -14.61 -3.36 35.44
CA PRO A 160 -15.83 -2.57 35.61
C PRO A 160 -15.70 -1.18 34.97
N GLY A 161 -16.72 -0.76 34.21
CA GLY A 161 -16.76 0.53 33.52
C GLY A 161 -16.26 0.51 32.06
N ARG A 162 -15.60 -0.57 31.61
CA ARG A 162 -15.19 -0.75 30.20
C ARG A 162 -16.28 -1.41 29.36
N TYR A 163 -16.19 -1.29 28.04
CA TYR A 163 -17.04 -2.04 27.14
C TYR A 163 -16.79 -3.54 27.27
N ALA A 164 -17.87 -4.33 27.24
CA ALA A 164 -17.80 -5.78 27.21
C ALA A 164 -17.47 -6.29 25.79
N ASP A 165 -16.30 -5.89 25.30
CA ASP A 165 -15.68 -6.41 24.08
C ASP A 165 -14.73 -7.55 24.47
N LEU A 166 -15.18 -8.79 24.30
CA LEU A 166 -14.54 -9.98 24.87
C LEU A 166 -14.40 -11.08 23.82
N LEU A 167 -13.33 -11.84 23.94
CA LEU A 167 -13.14 -13.11 23.26
C LEU A 167 -13.14 -14.23 24.29
N ILE A 168 -13.92 -15.29 24.05
CA ILE A 168 -13.80 -16.54 24.81
C ILE A 168 -12.98 -17.49 23.95
N ILE A 169 -11.78 -17.82 24.42
CA ILE A 169 -10.83 -18.72 23.77
C ILE A 169 -10.76 -20.04 24.56
N PRO A 170 -10.42 -21.17 23.90
CA PRO A 170 -10.40 -22.48 24.57
C PRO A 170 -9.33 -22.59 25.67
N ASP A 171 -8.17 -21.94 25.48
CA ASP A 171 -7.05 -21.90 26.41
C ASP A 171 -6.14 -20.69 26.09
N GLU A 172 -5.16 -20.41 26.95
CA GLU A 172 -4.30 -19.25 26.81
C GLU A 172 -3.36 -19.28 25.59
N ARG A 173 -3.08 -20.46 25.01
CA ARG A 173 -2.16 -20.62 23.87
C ARG A 173 -2.88 -20.70 22.52
N THR A 174 -4.19 -20.94 22.52
CA THR A 174 -5.01 -21.10 21.33
C THR A 174 -5.96 -19.93 21.18
N ILE A 175 -5.65 -18.97 20.30
CA ILE A 175 -6.37 -17.69 20.19
C ILE A 175 -7.70 -17.79 19.42
N GLN A 176 -7.97 -18.92 18.77
CA GLN A 176 -9.19 -19.10 18.00
C GLN A 176 -10.44 -18.97 18.90
N ALA A 177 -11.19 -17.89 18.68
CA ALA A 177 -12.34 -17.55 19.53
C ALA A 177 -13.52 -18.52 19.33
N GLN A 178 -14.02 -19.05 20.44
CA GLN A 178 -15.29 -19.75 20.52
C GLN A 178 -16.47 -18.78 20.54
N TYR A 179 -16.30 -17.63 21.19
CA TYR A 179 -17.28 -16.54 21.22
C TYR A 179 -16.60 -15.21 20.99
N VAL A 180 -17.23 -14.36 20.17
CA VAL A 180 -16.91 -12.94 20.02
C VAL A 180 -18.06 -12.15 20.59
N ILE A 181 -17.77 -11.36 21.62
CA ILE A 181 -18.73 -10.50 22.30
C ILE A 181 -18.33 -9.06 21.98
N SER A 182 -19.28 -8.26 21.49
CA SER A 182 -19.09 -6.83 21.30
C SER A 182 -20.18 -6.07 22.04
N ASN A 183 -19.76 -5.13 22.88
CA ASN A 183 -20.62 -4.34 23.75
C ASN A 183 -21.65 -5.21 24.52
N GLY A 184 -21.18 -6.33 25.06
CA GLY A 184 -21.99 -7.28 25.83
C GLY A 184 -22.91 -8.19 25.02
N GLN A 185 -22.88 -8.13 23.69
CA GLN A 185 -23.68 -8.99 22.80
C GLN A 185 -22.80 -10.02 22.10
N VAL A 186 -23.20 -11.29 22.12
CA VAL A 186 -22.55 -12.32 21.30
C VAL A 186 -22.83 -12.00 19.82
N VAL A 187 -21.78 -11.67 19.07
CA VAL A 187 -21.86 -11.32 17.64
C VAL A 187 -21.37 -12.44 16.72
N ALA A 188 -20.50 -13.32 17.23
CA ALA A 188 -20.08 -14.53 16.53
C ALA A 188 -19.87 -15.68 17.52
N GLN A 189 -20.08 -16.91 17.05
CA GLN A 189 -19.88 -18.15 17.79
C GLN A 189 -19.30 -19.22 16.88
N ASN A 190 -18.22 -19.87 17.31
CA ASN A 190 -17.55 -20.96 16.59
C ASN A 190 -17.30 -20.61 15.11
N GLY A 191 -16.73 -19.43 14.84
CA GLY A 191 -16.43 -18.94 13.48
C GLY A 191 -17.64 -18.47 12.66
N ASN A 192 -18.87 -18.54 13.19
CA ASN A 192 -20.08 -18.12 12.49
C ASN A 192 -20.63 -16.82 13.06
N LEU A 193 -21.02 -15.89 12.18
CA LEU A 193 -21.70 -14.66 12.60
C LEU A 193 -23.10 -14.97 13.15
N VAL A 194 -23.36 -14.53 14.37
CA VAL A 194 -24.71 -14.53 14.99
C VAL A 194 -25.47 -13.27 14.59
N LYS A 195 -24.75 -12.16 14.38
CA LYS A 195 -25.30 -10.87 13.94
C LYS A 195 -24.58 -10.40 12.70
N GLN A 196 -25.34 -10.04 11.66
CA GLN A 196 -24.77 -9.52 10.43
C GLN A 196 -24.26 -8.08 10.61
N PRO A 197 -23.11 -7.72 10.02
CA PRO A 197 -22.63 -6.35 10.03
C PRO A 197 -23.60 -5.42 9.29
N ARG A 198 -23.62 -4.16 9.70
CA ARG A 198 -24.43 -3.13 9.05
C ARG A 198 -24.00 -2.99 7.59
N ARG A 199 -24.96 -3.11 6.66
CA ARG A 199 -24.70 -2.76 5.26
C ARG A 199 -24.53 -1.24 5.13
N HIS A 200 -23.53 -0.83 4.37
CA HIS A 200 -23.36 0.55 3.98
C HIS A 200 -23.80 0.72 2.53
N THR A 201 -24.49 1.81 2.24
CA THR A 201 -24.83 2.22 0.88
C THR A 201 -23.98 3.43 0.55
N PHE A 202 -23.04 3.25 -0.36
CA PHE A 202 -22.19 4.33 -0.84
C PHE A 202 -23.03 5.34 -1.64
N SER A 203 -22.68 6.62 -1.50
CA SER A 203 -23.30 7.67 -2.29
C SER A 203 -22.95 7.52 -3.77
N LYS A 204 -23.76 8.10 -4.66
CA LYS A 204 -23.43 8.12 -6.10
C LYS A 204 -22.05 8.73 -6.36
N GLN A 205 -21.70 9.82 -5.67
CA GLN A 205 -20.40 10.48 -5.79
C GLN A 205 -19.25 9.55 -5.41
N SER A 206 -19.44 8.74 -4.36
CA SER A 206 -18.46 7.73 -3.94
C SER A 206 -18.26 6.66 -5.00
N THR A 207 -19.24 6.38 -5.87
CA THR A 207 -19.14 5.37 -6.93
C THR A 207 -18.91 5.97 -8.33
N THR A 208 -18.72 7.28 -8.42
CA THR A 208 -18.46 7.99 -9.69
C THR A 208 -17.29 8.97 -9.54
N SER A 209 -16.14 8.45 -9.13
CA SER A 209 -14.96 9.23 -8.74
C SER A 209 -13.79 9.12 -9.73
N ILE A 210 -13.96 8.44 -10.87
CA ILE A 210 -12.96 8.45 -11.94
C ILE A 210 -13.39 9.51 -12.95
N HIS A 211 -12.66 10.62 -12.98
CA HIS A 211 -12.91 11.68 -13.93
C HIS A 211 -11.86 11.65 -15.04
N LEU A 212 -12.31 11.61 -16.29
CA LEU A 212 -11.50 11.84 -17.49
C LEU A 212 -12.29 12.74 -18.42
N ASN A 213 -11.63 13.73 -19.02
CA ASN A 213 -12.29 14.70 -19.89
C ASN A 213 -12.72 14.10 -21.25
N ARG A 214 -12.16 12.95 -21.61
CA ARG A 214 -12.49 12.18 -22.82
C ARG A 214 -12.00 10.74 -22.68
N LYS A 215 -12.46 9.85 -23.56
CA LYS A 215 -11.80 8.55 -23.78
C LYS A 215 -10.40 8.78 -24.34
N LEU A 216 -9.47 7.95 -23.88
CA LEU A 216 -8.07 7.98 -24.32
C LEU A 216 -7.88 7.12 -25.57
N ASN A 217 -6.94 7.53 -26.40
CA ASN A 217 -6.56 6.85 -27.63
C ASN A 217 -5.08 6.42 -27.54
N ALA A 218 -4.65 5.49 -28.39
CA ALA A 218 -3.26 5.03 -28.42
C ALA A 218 -2.23 6.18 -28.52
N SER A 219 -2.56 7.25 -29.25
CA SER A 219 -1.67 8.41 -29.40
C SER A 219 -1.36 9.14 -28.09
N ASP A 220 -2.20 9.01 -27.07
CA ASP A 220 -2.03 9.70 -25.78
C ASP A 220 -0.84 9.15 -24.97
N PHE A 221 -0.41 7.92 -25.28
CA PHE A 221 0.73 7.25 -24.66
C PHE A 221 2.01 7.39 -25.50
N ALA A 222 2.01 8.24 -26.53
CA ALA A 222 3.18 8.44 -27.38
C ALA A 222 4.24 9.30 -26.66
N VAL A 223 5.46 8.77 -26.54
CA VAL A 223 6.61 9.56 -26.08
C VAL A 223 7.25 10.23 -27.31
N ILE A 224 6.94 11.50 -27.52
CA ILE A 224 7.37 12.28 -28.69
C ILE A 224 8.70 12.97 -28.40
N ILE A 225 9.66 12.83 -29.31
CA ILE A 225 10.94 13.55 -29.28
C ILE A 225 10.87 14.74 -30.23
N GLN A 226 10.99 15.95 -29.69
CA GLN A 226 10.89 17.19 -30.48
C GLN A 226 12.12 17.44 -31.36
N LYS A 227 13.32 17.02 -30.92
CA LYS A 227 14.57 17.20 -31.67
C LYS A 227 14.84 15.98 -32.55
N ALA A 228 15.21 16.21 -33.81
CA ALA A 228 15.61 15.13 -34.69
C ALA A 228 16.84 14.41 -34.12
N ALA A 229 16.69 13.14 -33.78
CA ALA A 229 17.74 12.26 -33.30
C ALA A 229 17.39 10.82 -33.69
N GLU A 230 18.39 10.01 -34.04
CA GLU A 230 18.18 8.57 -34.31
C GLU A 230 18.16 7.76 -33.01
N LYS A 231 18.86 8.24 -31.99
CA LYS A 231 18.95 7.64 -30.66
C LYS A 231 18.98 8.75 -29.61
N ILE A 232 18.46 8.47 -28.44
CA ILE A 232 18.45 9.41 -27.32
C ILE A 232 18.64 8.68 -25.99
N GLU A 233 19.38 9.28 -25.07
CA GLU A 233 19.46 8.78 -23.69
C GLU A 233 18.16 9.09 -22.96
N VAL A 234 17.63 8.10 -22.24
CA VAL A 234 16.38 8.20 -21.48
C VAL A 234 16.57 7.67 -20.06
N ARG A 235 15.77 8.18 -19.13
CA ARG A 235 15.53 7.58 -17.82
C ARG A 235 14.46 6.51 -17.92
N ILE A 236 14.72 5.37 -17.29
CA ILE A 236 13.84 4.21 -17.24
C ILE A 236 13.68 3.84 -15.76
N ILE A 237 12.45 3.58 -15.34
CA ILE A 237 12.18 2.94 -14.04
C ILE A 237 12.67 1.50 -14.15
N ASN A 238 13.64 1.10 -13.35
CA ASN A 238 14.17 -0.25 -13.35
C ASN A 238 13.70 -1.01 -12.10
N MET A 239 12.92 -2.06 -12.28
CA MET A 239 12.51 -2.95 -11.19
C MET A 239 13.74 -3.73 -10.69
N VAL A 240 14.13 -3.50 -9.44
CA VAL A 240 15.20 -4.25 -8.74
C VAL A 240 14.60 -5.47 -8.07
N THR A 241 13.43 -5.30 -7.46
CA THR A 241 12.55 -6.37 -7.01
C THR A 241 11.14 -6.09 -7.55
N ASP A 242 10.16 -6.84 -7.12
CA ASP A 242 8.72 -6.59 -7.33
C ASP A 242 8.21 -5.26 -6.74
N LEU A 243 8.94 -4.62 -5.81
CA LEU A 243 8.54 -3.37 -5.15
C LEU A 243 9.60 -2.26 -5.24
N VAL A 244 10.89 -2.64 -5.19
CA VAL A 244 12.01 -1.71 -5.18
C VAL A 244 12.40 -1.36 -6.61
N THR A 245 12.57 -0.06 -6.88
CA THR A 245 12.95 0.47 -8.19
C THR A 245 14.34 1.10 -8.14
N SER A 246 14.90 1.44 -9.30
CA SER A 246 16.07 2.30 -9.44
C SER A 246 15.97 3.14 -10.73
N GLU A 247 16.81 4.17 -10.84
CA GLU A 247 17.00 4.88 -12.11
C GLU A 247 17.98 4.10 -12.99
N LEU A 248 17.54 3.74 -14.19
CA LEU A 248 18.40 3.25 -15.26
C LEU A 248 18.45 4.29 -16.38
N ARG A 249 19.66 4.63 -16.84
CA ARG A 249 19.86 5.43 -18.04
C ARG A 249 20.25 4.54 -19.20
N MET A 250 19.60 4.71 -20.34
CA MET A 250 19.86 3.91 -21.52
C MET A 250 19.65 4.72 -22.79
N THR A 251 20.48 4.48 -23.79
CA THR A 251 20.29 5.01 -25.14
C THR A 251 19.30 4.13 -25.90
N VAL A 252 18.16 4.71 -26.28
CA VAL A 252 17.09 4.01 -27.03
C VAL A 252 16.93 4.58 -28.43
N PRO A 253 16.47 3.77 -29.41
CA PRO A 253 16.20 4.25 -30.76
C PRO A 253 14.97 5.17 -30.79
N VAL A 254 15.02 6.17 -31.67
CA VAL A 254 13.91 7.07 -31.97
C VAL A 254 13.42 6.75 -33.38
N ILE A 255 12.20 6.25 -33.49
CA ILE A 255 11.63 5.79 -34.76
C ILE A 255 10.42 6.66 -35.11
N GLY A 256 10.56 7.47 -36.16
CA GLY A 256 9.51 8.40 -36.59
C GLY A 256 9.22 9.49 -35.54
N GLY A 257 10.27 10.00 -34.89
CA GLY A 257 10.16 11.03 -33.85
C GLY A 257 9.56 10.55 -32.52
N LYS A 258 9.48 9.22 -32.30
CA LYS A 258 8.90 8.64 -31.10
C LYS A 258 9.81 7.60 -30.49
N ILE A 259 9.81 7.51 -29.17
CA ILE A 259 10.33 6.35 -28.46
C ILE A 259 9.27 5.26 -28.45
N ARG A 260 9.67 4.04 -28.82
CA ARG A 260 8.82 2.85 -28.80
C ARG A 260 9.29 1.90 -27.72
N GLN A 261 8.37 1.08 -27.24
CA GLN A 261 8.69 -0.07 -26.40
C GLN A 261 9.52 -1.10 -27.18
N ASP A 262 10.41 -1.79 -26.47
CA ASP A 262 11.16 -2.95 -26.91
C ASP A 262 10.91 -4.10 -25.94
N VAL A 263 9.87 -4.87 -26.23
CA VAL A 263 9.43 -6.02 -25.42
C VAL A 263 10.51 -7.10 -25.32
N SER A 264 11.36 -7.23 -26.34
CA SER A 264 12.45 -8.22 -26.37
C SER A 264 13.52 -7.90 -25.32
N CYS A 265 13.78 -6.61 -25.10
CA CYS A 265 14.70 -6.10 -24.08
C CYS A 265 14.02 -5.80 -22.73
N ASP A 266 12.73 -6.13 -22.62
CA ASP A 266 11.85 -5.79 -21.51
C ASP A 266 11.84 -4.29 -21.17
N ILE A 267 11.67 -3.47 -22.20
CA ILE A 267 11.49 -2.02 -22.05
C ILE A 267 10.09 -1.71 -22.54
N ILE A 268 9.14 -1.60 -21.63
CA ILE A 268 7.74 -1.30 -21.93
C ILE A 268 7.37 0.10 -21.46
N LYS A 269 6.21 0.60 -21.89
CA LYS A 269 5.72 1.90 -21.43
C LYS A 269 5.04 1.76 -20.09
N ILE A 270 5.13 2.82 -19.31
CA ILE A 270 4.35 3.07 -18.11
C ILE A 270 3.77 4.48 -18.21
N ALA A 271 2.53 4.67 -17.80
CA ALA A 271 1.91 5.97 -17.74
C ALA A 271 1.13 6.17 -16.44
N ALA A 272 1.14 7.40 -15.96
CA ALA A 272 0.32 7.87 -14.86
C ALA A 272 -0.68 8.89 -15.40
N ILE A 273 -1.96 8.71 -15.06
CA ILE A 273 -3.07 9.53 -15.53
C ILE A 273 -3.84 10.04 -14.33
N ASP A 274 -3.81 11.35 -14.12
CA ASP A 274 -4.59 11.97 -13.05
C ASP A 274 -6.08 11.87 -13.38
N ARG A 275 -6.86 11.47 -12.38
CA ARG A 275 -8.32 11.27 -12.45
C ARG A 275 -9.10 12.11 -11.46
N THR A 276 -8.44 13.01 -10.72
CA THR A 276 -9.09 13.87 -9.73
C THR A 276 -8.76 15.35 -9.92
N ASN A 277 -7.50 15.77 -9.81
CA ASN A 277 -7.12 17.18 -9.74
C ASN A 277 -7.07 17.84 -11.13
N ASN A 278 -6.41 17.17 -12.07
CA ASN A 278 -6.30 17.54 -13.48
C ASN A 278 -6.71 16.34 -14.37
N PRO A 279 -8.00 15.96 -14.39
CA PRO A 279 -8.50 14.81 -15.12
C PRO A 279 -7.95 14.66 -16.55
N GLY A 280 -7.21 13.58 -16.80
CA GLY A 280 -6.61 13.28 -18.09
C GLY A 280 -5.24 13.94 -18.35
N LYS A 281 -4.60 14.57 -17.36
CA LYS A 281 -3.16 14.87 -17.41
C LYS A 281 -2.40 13.54 -17.40
N ILE A 282 -1.50 13.36 -18.35
CA ILE A 282 -0.77 12.09 -18.56
C ILE A 282 0.71 12.37 -18.63
N PHE A 283 1.48 11.57 -17.89
CA PHE A 283 2.90 11.40 -18.14
C PHE A 283 3.16 9.95 -18.57
N THR A 284 3.91 9.77 -19.66
CA THR A 284 4.33 8.45 -20.13
C THR A 284 5.85 8.34 -20.06
N GLY A 285 6.33 7.33 -19.33
CA GLY A 285 7.72 6.95 -19.22
C GLY A 285 7.99 5.54 -19.75
N LEU A 286 9.15 5.00 -19.37
CA LEU A 286 9.55 3.63 -19.65
C LEU A 286 9.85 2.89 -18.36
N ILE A 287 9.55 1.60 -18.35
CA ILE A 287 9.85 0.68 -17.26
C ILE A 287 10.53 -0.58 -17.80
N LYS A 288 11.50 -1.08 -17.03
CA LYS A 288 12.23 -2.33 -17.25
C LYS A 288 12.14 -3.24 -16.03
N GLY A 289 12.02 -4.54 -16.27
CA GLY A 289 11.95 -5.58 -15.26
C GLY A 289 10.52 -6.04 -14.94
N PHE A 290 9.49 -5.43 -15.52
CA PHE A 290 8.10 -5.86 -15.33
C PHE A 290 7.73 -7.09 -16.19
N CYS A 291 8.45 -7.31 -17.29
CA CYS A 291 8.38 -8.51 -18.15
C CYS A 291 7.06 -8.76 -18.89
N LEU A 292 6.10 -7.83 -18.90
CA LEU A 292 4.85 -7.99 -19.64
C LEU A 292 5.10 -8.10 -21.15
N LYS A 293 4.84 -9.28 -21.74
CA LYS A 293 5.18 -9.57 -23.15
C LYS A 293 4.15 -9.14 -24.17
N LYS A 294 2.90 -8.95 -23.75
CA LYS A 294 1.81 -8.51 -24.63
C LYS A 294 0.74 -7.82 -23.81
N GLY A 295 -0.04 -6.97 -24.47
CA GLY A 295 -1.14 -6.27 -23.82
C GLY A 295 -0.73 -5.11 -22.92
N ALA A 296 -1.64 -4.78 -22.01
CA ALA A 296 -1.49 -3.76 -20.99
C ALA A 296 -2.18 -4.18 -19.69
N PHE A 297 -1.69 -3.62 -18.58
CA PHE A 297 -2.23 -3.78 -17.25
C PHE A 297 -2.39 -2.42 -16.60
N ALA A 298 -3.59 -2.12 -16.11
CA ALA A 298 -3.90 -0.84 -15.49
C ALA A 298 -4.57 -1.03 -14.12
N CYS A 299 -4.39 -0.06 -13.21
CA CYS A 299 -5.06 0.01 -11.92
C CYS A 299 -5.30 1.48 -11.50
N SER A 300 -6.42 1.76 -10.83
CA SER A 300 -6.75 3.09 -10.28
C SER A 300 -6.51 3.24 -8.77
N ALA A 301 -6.02 2.20 -8.10
CA ALA A 301 -5.76 2.13 -6.67
C ALA A 301 -4.28 2.39 -6.31
N SER A 302 -3.66 3.33 -7.01
CA SER A 302 -2.25 3.71 -6.86
C SER A 302 -1.99 4.34 -5.50
N TRP A 303 -0.84 4.04 -4.90
CA TRP A 303 -0.41 4.56 -3.60
C TRP A 303 0.63 5.66 -3.80
N ASP A 304 0.55 6.87 -3.28
CA ASP A 304 -0.59 7.52 -2.62
C ASP A 304 -1.20 8.58 -3.54
N THR A 305 -0.87 8.55 -4.84
CA THR A 305 -1.43 9.46 -5.82
C THR A 305 -2.83 9.02 -6.21
N THR A 306 -3.61 9.96 -6.73
CA THR A 306 -4.92 9.62 -7.27
C THR A 306 -4.85 9.02 -8.66
N ASP A 307 -3.68 8.73 -9.21
CA ASP A 307 -3.53 8.38 -10.63
C ASP A 307 -4.08 6.99 -10.96
N ILE A 308 -4.52 6.84 -12.21
CA ILE A 308 -4.56 5.55 -12.88
C ILE A 308 -3.15 5.27 -13.39
N ILE A 309 -2.59 4.12 -13.02
CA ILE A 309 -1.30 3.65 -13.54
C ILE A 309 -1.56 2.56 -14.56
N VAL A 310 -0.93 2.67 -15.72
CA VAL A 310 -1.00 1.67 -16.78
C VAL A 310 0.40 1.36 -17.30
N ILE A 311 0.69 0.08 -17.46
CA ILE A 311 1.86 -0.41 -18.17
C ILE A 311 1.43 -1.16 -19.42
N GLY A 312 2.23 -1.14 -20.48
CA GLY A 312 1.86 -1.86 -21.69
C GLY A 312 2.97 -2.10 -22.69
N ALA A 313 2.87 -3.25 -23.34
CA ALA A 313 3.65 -3.64 -24.51
C ALA A 313 3.15 -2.97 -25.80
N ASN A 314 1.99 -2.30 -25.77
CA ASN A 314 1.51 -1.44 -26.85
C ASN A 314 0.47 -0.41 -26.38
N ASP A 315 0.44 0.72 -27.08
CA ASP A 315 -0.37 1.89 -26.72
C ASP A 315 -1.89 1.66 -26.85
N ALA A 316 -2.32 0.77 -27.76
CA ALA A 316 -3.74 0.53 -28.02
C ALA A 316 -4.39 -0.24 -26.86
N ASP A 317 -3.73 -1.28 -26.35
CA ASP A 317 -4.17 -2.00 -25.16
C ASP A 317 -4.09 -1.11 -23.90
N MET A 318 -3.08 -0.23 -23.79
CA MET A 318 -3.03 0.75 -22.69
C MET A 318 -4.27 1.65 -22.68
N ALA A 319 -4.64 2.19 -23.84
CA ALA A 319 -5.85 3.01 -23.97
C ALA A 319 -7.12 2.23 -23.64
N LEU A 320 -7.23 0.97 -24.11
CA LEU A 320 -8.36 0.10 -23.81
C LEU A 320 -8.49 -0.16 -22.30
N ALA A 321 -7.40 -0.51 -21.63
CA ALA A 321 -7.41 -0.78 -20.19
C ALA A 321 -7.85 0.44 -19.37
N VAL A 322 -7.29 1.64 -19.66
CA VAL A 322 -7.65 2.87 -18.94
C VAL A 322 -9.10 3.27 -19.21
N ASN A 323 -9.57 3.17 -20.46
CA ASN A 323 -10.97 3.44 -20.78
C ASN A 323 -11.92 2.46 -20.08
N ARG A 324 -11.51 1.20 -19.92
CA ARG A 324 -12.31 0.22 -19.18
C ARG A 324 -12.35 0.55 -17.68
N ILE A 325 -11.26 1.00 -17.08
CA ILE A 325 -11.25 1.51 -15.70
C ILE A 325 -12.23 2.68 -15.55
N PHE A 326 -12.24 3.60 -16.51
CA PHE A 326 -13.20 4.71 -16.53
C PHE A 326 -14.65 4.20 -16.61
N ASP A 327 -14.95 3.24 -17.49
CA ASP A 327 -16.29 2.65 -17.61
C ASP A 327 -16.70 1.89 -16.32
N LEU A 328 -15.75 1.27 -15.61
CA LEU A 328 -15.97 0.58 -14.32
C LEU A 328 -16.05 1.53 -13.11
N GLN A 329 -15.67 2.80 -13.29
CA GLN A 329 -15.44 3.78 -12.21
C GLN A 329 -14.38 3.31 -11.18
N GLY A 330 -13.40 2.56 -11.65
CA GLY A 330 -12.25 2.11 -10.86
C GLY A 330 -12.06 0.61 -10.91
N GLY A 331 -10.82 0.17 -10.68
CA GLY A 331 -10.49 -1.23 -10.71
C GLY A 331 -9.09 -1.51 -11.22
N ALA A 332 -8.85 -2.79 -11.49
CA ALA A 332 -7.70 -3.29 -12.19
C ALA A 332 -8.14 -4.02 -13.47
N VAL A 333 -7.45 -3.78 -14.58
CA VAL A 333 -7.83 -4.28 -15.92
C VAL A 333 -6.61 -4.79 -16.67
N VAL A 334 -6.71 -6.00 -17.20
CA VAL A 334 -5.74 -6.60 -18.13
C VAL A 334 -6.36 -6.66 -19.52
N SER A 335 -5.67 -6.13 -20.52
CA SER A 335 -6.13 -6.16 -21.91
C SER A 335 -5.04 -6.66 -22.85
N VAL A 336 -5.43 -7.42 -23.87
CA VAL A 336 -4.51 -8.00 -24.87
C VAL A 336 -5.20 -8.00 -26.22
N HIS A 337 -4.52 -7.47 -27.25
CA HIS A 337 -4.99 -7.51 -28.64
C HIS A 337 -6.42 -6.96 -28.82
N GLY A 338 -6.73 -5.86 -28.13
CA GLY A 338 -8.03 -5.20 -28.22
C GLY A 338 -9.15 -5.88 -27.44
N LYS A 339 -8.85 -6.82 -26.54
CA LYS A 339 -9.81 -7.52 -25.67
C LYS A 339 -9.47 -7.35 -24.20
N ILE A 340 -10.49 -7.36 -23.34
CA ILE A 340 -10.30 -7.44 -21.88
C ILE A 340 -10.17 -8.90 -21.50
N GLU A 341 -9.03 -9.28 -20.93
CA GLU A 341 -8.71 -10.65 -20.54
C GLU A 341 -9.04 -10.91 -19.07
N ALA A 342 -8.92 -9.89 -18.21
CA ALA A 342 -9.32 -9.95 -16.80
C ALA A 342 -9.65 -8.55 -16.28
N GLU A 343 -10.57 -8.48 -15.31
CA GLU A 343 -10.90 -7.23 -14.62
C GLU A 343 -11.41 -7.46 -13.18
N PHE A 344 -11.08 -6.51 -12.33
CA PHE A 344 -11.52 -6.42 -10.95
C PHE A 344 -12.09 -5.02 -10.68
N PRO A 345 -13.43 -4.86 -10.59
CA PRO A 345 -14.05 -3.54 -10.40
C PRO A 345 -13.89 -3.05 -8.95
N MET A 346 -13.48 -1.79 -8.81
CA MET A 346 -13.32 -1.07 -7.56
C MET A 346 -14.03 0.30 -7.63
N PRO A 347 -15.37 0.34 -7.76
CA PRO A 347 -16.09 1.57 -8.04
C PRO A 347 -16.06 2.57 -6.88
N VAL A 348 -15.88 2.10 -5.63
CA VAL A 348 -15.92 2.96 -4.45
C VAL A 348 -14.61 3.75 -4.35
N PHE A 349 -14.71 5.05 -4.55
CA PHE A 349 -13.60 6.01 -4.67
C PHE A 349 -12.55 5.64 -5.72
N GLY A 350 -12.90 4.73 -6.64
CA GLY A 350 -12.00 4.18 -7.62
C GLY A 350 -10.95 3.22 -7.06
N ILE A 351 -11.05 2.82 -5.78
CA ILE A 351 -10.00 2.09 -5.05
C ILE A 351 -10.53 0.95 -4.18
N LEU A 352 -11.84 0.88 -3.93
CA LEU A 352 -12.47 -0.16 -3.13
C LEU A 352 -13.58 -0.87 -3.92
N SER A 353 -13.68 -2.18 -3.71
CA SER A 353 -14.76 -3.00 -4.24
C SER A 353 -15.84 -3.23 -3.18
N ASP A 354 -17.10 -3.25 -3.59
CA ASP A 354 -18.25 -3.62 -2.76
C ASP A 354 -18.63 -5.11 -2.91
N LEU A 355 -17.82 -5.88 -3.64
CA LEU A 355 -18.02 -7.31 -3.81
C LEU A 355 -17.75 -8.10 -2.51
N PRO A 356 -18.34 -9.29 -2.35
CA PRO A 356 -17.96 -10.20 -1.26
C PRO A 356 -16.48 -10.58 -1.32
N MET A 357 -15.83 -10.70 -0.15
CA MET A 357 -14.39 -10.96 -0.03
C MET A 357 -13.89 -12.15 -0.87
N LYS A 358 -14.67 -13.24 -0.93
CA LYS A 358 -14.36 -14.40 -1.77
C LYS A 358 -14.28 -14.06 -3.26
N GLN A 359 -15.22 -13.26 -3.77
CA GLN A 359 -15.21 -12.82 -5.17
C GLN A 359 -14.05 -11.85 -5.45
N ILE A 360 -13.71 -11.01 -4.47
CA ILE A 360 -12.52 -10.15 -4.56
C ILE A 360 -11.26 -11.01 -4.72
N ALA A 361 -11.07 -12.01 -3.84
CA ALA A 361 -9.92 -12.91 -3.90
C ALA A 361 -9.85 -13.67 -5.25
N GLU A 362 -10.97 -14.23 -5.72
CA GLU A 362 -11.05 -14.93 -7.00
C GLU A 362 -10.68 -14.02 -8.19
N LYS A 363 -11.13 -12.75 -8.19
CA LYS A 363 -10.83 -11.79 -9.25
C LYS A 363 -9.37 -11.33 -9.25
N ILE A 364 -8.81 -11.06 -8.07
CA ILE A 364 -7.39 -10.72 -7.94
C ILE A 364 -6.55 -11.90 -8.43
N GLU A 365 -6.87 -13.12 -8.00
CA GLU A 365 -6.15 -14.32 -8.42
C GLU A 365 -6.26 -14.56 -9.92
N HIS A 366 -7.42 -14.29 -10.52
CA HIS A 366 -7.58 -14.34 -11.98
C HIS A 366 -6.67 -13.35 -12.71
N ILE A 367 -6.53 -12.11 -12.20
CA ILE A 367 -5.58 -11.11 -12.73
C ILE A 367 -4.14 -11.61 -12.60
N LYS A 368 -3.74 -12.12 -11.42
CA LYS A 368 -2.39 -12.66 -11.18
C LYS A 368 -2.05 -13.76 -12.20
N ASN A 369 -2.96 -14.71 -12.38
CA ASN A 369 -2.80 -15.80 -13.35
C ASN A 369 -2.65 -15.29 -14.79
N LYS A 370 -3.48 -14.33 -15.22
CA LYS A 370 -3.37 -13.75 -16.57
C LYS A 370 -2.06 -13.01 -16.80
N LEU A 371 -1.58 -12.25 -15.81
CA LEU A 371 -0.31 -11.54 -15.93
C LEU A 371 0.88 -12.51 -15.97
N SER A 372 0.82 -13.59 -15.19
CA SER A 372 1.80 -14.68 -15.26
C SER A 372 1.82 -15.36 -16.63
N GLU A 373 0.66 -15.70 -17.20
CA GLU A 373 0.51 -16.22 -18.58
C GLU A 373 1.15 -15.27 -19.62
N PHE A 374 1.19 -13.97 -19.34
CA PHE A 374 1.74 -12.94 -20.24
C PHE A 374 3.17 -12.52 -19.90
N GLY A 375 3.84 -13.24 -18.99
CA GLY A 375 5.27 -13.16 -18.73
C GLY A 375 5.68 -12.35 -17.50
N VAL A 376 4.74 -11.86 -16.69
CA VAL A 376 5.05 -11.13 -15.46
C VAL A 376 5.46 -12.11 -14.36
N PRO A 377 6.66 -11.99 -13.77
CA PRO A 377 7.19 -12.97 -12.81
C PRO A 377 6.79 -12.68 -11.36
N PHE A 378 6.13 -11.55 -11.09
CA PHE A 378 5.85 -11.12 -9.73
C PHE A 378 4.73 -11.95 -9.08
N PRO A 379 4.85 -12.30 -7.79
CA PRO A 379 3.80 -13.01 -7.07
C PRO A 379 2.54 -12.15 -6.87
N ASP A 380 2.71 -10.84 -6.67
CA ASP A 380 1.63 -9.88 -6.66
C ASP A 380 1.91 -8.70 -7.61
N PRO A 381 1.62 -8.86 -8.91
CA PRO A 381 1.81 -7.79 -9.88
C PRO A 381 0.89 -6.59 -9.65
N LEU A 382 -0.26 -6.77 -8.98
CA LEU A 382 -1.15 -5.65 -8.65
C LEU A 382 -0.49 -4.76 -7.60
N LEU A 383 0.07 -5.35 -6.54
CA LEU A 383 0.87 -4.63 -5.55
C LEU A 383 2.10 -3.95 -6.20
N SER A 384 2.80 -4.65 -7.09
CA SER A 384 3.90 -4.07 -7.86
C SER A 384 3.48 -2.84 -8.66
N LEU A 385 2.28 -2.86 -9.26
CA LEU A 385 1.79 -1.75 -10.06
C LEU A 385 1.40 -0.55 -9.19
N ILE A 386 0.61 -0.75 -8.14
CA ILE A 386 0.08 0.35 -7.32
C ILE A 386 1.16 1.06 -6.51
N THR A 387 2.28 0.38 -6.22
CA THR A 387 3.40 0.97 -5.48
C THR A 387 4.35 1.78 -6.36
N LEU A 388 4.16 1.81 -7.69
CA LEU A 388 5.02 2.60 -8.60
C LEU A 388 4.84 4.12 -8.45
N THR A 389 3.82 4.55 -7.72
CA THR A 389 3.57 5.94 -7.31
C THR A 389 3.98 6.23 -5.86
N GLY A 390 4.37 5.19 -5.09
CA GLY A 390 4.45 5.24 -3.64
C GLY A 390 5.67 5.97 -3.10
N ALA A 391 5.45 6.96 -2.24
CA ALA A 391 6.52 7.75 -1.62
C ALA A 391 7.33 6.99 -0.56
N ALA A 392 6.80 5.86 -0.08
CA ALA A 392 7.40 5.03 0.96
C ALA A 392 8.60 4.19 0.47
N ILE A 393 8.65 3.83 -0.82
CA ILE A 393 9.60 2.83 -1.33
C ILE A 393 10.63 3.50 -2.24
N PRO A 394 11.94 3.44 -1.93
CA PRO A 394 12.94 4.35 -2.48
C PRO A 394 13.17 4.29 -4.01
N PHE A 395 13.92 5.31 -4.45
CA PHE A 395 14.49 5.62 -5.77
C PHE A 395 13.59 6.35 -6.78
N LEU A 396 13.03 5.67 -7.79
CA LEU A 396 12.41 6.33 -8.93
C LEU A 396 10.97 5.85 -9.14
N ARG A 397 10.02 6.75 -8.92
CA ARG A 397 8.58 6.52 -9.06
C ARG A 397 8.01 7.32 -10.22
N ILE A 398 6.71 7.22 -10.46
CA ILE A 398 5.99 7.98 -11.48
C ILE A 398 4.78 8.68 -10.86
N CYS A 399 4.43 9.85 -11.39
CA CYS A 399 3.12 10.48 -11.26
C CYS A 399 2.76 11.15 -12.59
N GLU A 400 1.58 11.76 -12.70
CA GLU A 400 1.12 12.49 -13.88
C GLU A 400 2.03 13.68 -14.28
N GLU A 401 2.90 14.13 -13.37
CA GLU A 401 3.83 15.23 -13.60
C GLU A 401 5.19 14.79 -14.16
N GLY A 402 5.55 13.51 -13.98
CA GLY A 402 6.88 13.02 -14.36
C GLY A 402 7.36 11.81 -13.57
N LEU A 403 8.67 11.57 -13.66
CA LEU A 403 9.38 10.61 -12.83
C LEU A 403 9.78 11.29 -11.52
N VAL A 404 9.45 10.71 -10.38
CA VAL A 404 9.71 11.28 -9.06
C VAL A 404 10.93 10.62 -8.44
N ASN A 405 11.99 11.40 -8.20
CA ASN A 405 13.16 10.94 -7.47
C ASN A 405 12.96 11.16 -5.97
N LEU A 406 12.61 10.11 -5.24
CA LEU A 406 12.27 10.21 -3.82
C LEU A 406 13.46 10.56 -2.92
N LYS A 407 14.70 10.40 -3.40
CA LYS A 407 15.89 10.78 -2.63
C LYS A 407 15.99 12.30 -2.45
N ASN A 408 15.61 13.06 -3.46
CA ASN A 408 15.72 14.53 -3.46
C ASN A 408 14.37 15.25 -3.66
N GLY A 409 13.26 14.53 -3.78
CA GLY A 409 11.91 15.06 -3.95
C GLY A 409 11.66 15.71 -5.32
N LYS A 410 12.55 15.54 -6.30
CA LYS A 410 12.41 16.22 -7.61
C LYS A 410 11.65 15.37 -8.61
N THR A 411 10.69 15.99 -9.26
CA THR A 411 10.06 15.48 -10.48
C THR A 411 10.94 15.80 -11.69
N VAL A 412 11.23 14.80 -12.52
CA VAL A 412 12.06 14.90 -13.72
C VAL A 412 11.37 14.28 -14.94
N GLY A 413 11.71 14.76 -16.13
CA GLY A 413 11.25 14.16 -17.38
C GLY A 413 12.00 12.88 -17.75
N ILE A 414 11.49 12.22 -18.80
CA ILE A 414 12.13 11.03 -19.38
C ILE A 414 13.52 11.32 -19.96
N ILE A 415 13.74 12.51 -20.52
CA ILE A 415 15.04 12.89 -21.09
C ILE A 415 15.93 13.49 -20.00
N PRO A 416 17.17 13.02 -19.83
CA PRO A 416 18.18 13.71 -19.03
C PRO A 416 18.39 15.14 -19.49
N GLY A 417 18.08 16.08 -18.60
CA GLY A 417 18.42 17.50 -18.74
C GLY A 417 19.82 17.80 -18.23
#